data_AF-A0A1Y4DDA9-F1
#
_entry.id   AF-A0A1Y4DDA9-F1
#
_cell.length_a   1.000
_cell.length_b   1.000
_cell.length_c   1.000
_cell.angle_alpha   90.00
_cell.angle_beta   90.00
_cell.angle_gamma   90.00
#
_symmetry.space_group_name_H-M   'P 1'
#
loop_
_entity.id
_entity.type
_entity.pdbx_description
1 polymer ?
#
loop_
_entity_poly.entity_id
_entity_poly.type
_entity_poly.pdbx_seq_one_letter_code
_entity_poly.pdbx_strand_id
1 'polypeptide(L)'
;MIKKLVIFLWILAAVLVAPPLLRSFGLSPKEMVKDLFAPAPRPDVIEPVKPASVKPVPLEPAAAPQEDERGRARELRPEISLPPMPEPRTPNAPSNQADQKQFDEMISGLEKIVTIAPEDSIEDLPAQVFRPADSAQKVRWMPPPPGFLTADTFNYLIYREKNPVTPTIKTVLDNIHGNLMLDLTPFTIIIKPNKILVMLFGQKNSYMAFTKRPAWSGASSDLRADTMYVIEGDSFYPLSVHELTHLYFDGYFLPTISPLWLSEGMAVYMQINTTKQKPSWVDRSLRRILKGEIIPFEEMTVLETLDAYSTSQAELWYTQAYSVVSYLLKTRSRDEFYRFCNELKAKTPLHQALYRAYGMPFNRISVLENVWRHDLQKAYEEGKILQSDAKKASAPAQRPAAAQAAGKPVSNPAPARPAVQKSSQPAPQKTKINKLQMVPTNSYKGGFN
;
A
#
# COMPACT_ATOMS: atom_id res chain seq x y z
N MET A 1 -41.35 26.39 -6.18
CA MET A 1 -42.13 26.37 -4.92
C MET A 1 -41.87 25.11 -4.09
N ILE A 2 -41.93 23.91 -4.68
CA ILE A 2 -41.74 22.60 -4.00
C ILE A 2 -40.41 22.47 -3.23
N LYS A 3 -39.27 22.88 -3.80
CA LYS A 3 -37.96 22.81 -3.10
C LYS A 3 -37.93 23.63 -1.81
N LYS A 4 -38.60 24.80 -1.77
CA LYS A 4 -38.67 25.64 -0.57
C LYS A 4 -39.55 25.01 0.52
N LEU A 5 -40.63 24.32 0.13
CA LEU A 5 -41.50 23.58 1.04
C LEU A 5 -40.78 22.40 1.69
N VAL A 6 -39.99 21.64 0.92
CA VAL A 6 -39.21 20.50 1.43
C VAL A 6 -38.15 20.96 2.44
N ILE A 7 -37.42 22.04 2.15
CA ILE A 7 -36.44 22.61 3.09
C ILE A 7 -37.12 23.07 4.38
N PHE A 8 -38.28 23.72 4.27
CA PHE A 8 -39.04 24.15 5.45
C PHE A 8 -39.49 22.97 6.32
N LEU A 9 -39.95 21.87 5.71
CA LEU A 9 -40.35 20.65 6.43
C LEU A 9 -39.17 19.99 7.15
N TRP A 10 -37.97 19.97 6.54
CA TRP A 10 -36.77 19.45 7.20
C TRP A 10 -36.33 20.30 8.40
N ILE A 11 -36.40 21.62 8.28
CA ILE A 11 -36.10 22.53 9.39
C ILE A 11 -37.12 22.35 10.51
N LEU A 12 -38.41 22.25 10.19
CA LEU A 12 -39.47 22.04 11.17
C LEU A 12 -39.31 20.69 11.90
N ALA A 13 -38.99 19.63 11.17
CA ALA A 13 -38.73 18.30 11.74
C ALA A 13 -37.52 18.33 12.69
N ALA A 14 -36.42 19.00 12.31
CA ALA A 14 -35.25 19.16 13.17
C ALA A 14 -35.57 19.93 14.45
N VAL A 15 -36.36 21.02 14.35
CA VAL A 15 -36.77 21.83 15.52
C VAL A 15 -37.69 21.06 16.47
N LEU A 16 -38.54 20.16 15.96
CA LEU A 16 -39.44 19.36 16.79
C LEU A 16 -38.75 18.16 17.45
N VAL A 17 -37.78 17.54 16.78
CA VAL A 17 -37.11 16.32 17.28
C VAL A 17 -35.90 16.62 18.16
N ALA A 18 -35.18 17.73 17.93
CA ALA A 18 -33.96 18.04 18.67
C ALA A 18 -34.19 18.23 20.19
N PRO A 19 -35.22 18.94 20.68
CA PRO A 19 -35.39 19.16 22.12
C PRO A 19 -35.58 17.89 22.97
N PRO A 20 -36.46 16.92 22.61
CA PRO A 20 -36.56 15.67 23.37
C PRO A 20 -35.30 14.80 23.28
N LEU A 21 -34.62 14.81 22.13
CA LEU A 21 -33.36 14.08 21.97
C LEU A 21 -32.26 14.67 22.87
N LEU A 22 -32.07 15.98 22.87
CA LEU A 22 -31.08 16.66 23.73
C LEU A 22 -31.36 16.45 25.22
N ARG A 23 -32.64 16.42 25.62
CA ARG A 23 -33.03 16.08 27.00
C ARG A 23 -32.66 14.65 27.40
N SER A 24 -32.67 13.69 26.47
CA SER A 24 -32.20 12.32 26.75
C SER A 24 -30.70 12.23 27.06
N PHE A 25 -29.92 13.22 26.63
CA PHE A 25 -28.49 13.36 26.95
C PHE A 25 -28.20 14.27 28.15
N GLY A 26 -29.24 14.71 28.87
CA GLY A 26 -29.09 15.65 29.99
C GLY A 26 -28.67 17.07 29.58
N LEU A 27 -28.72 17.39 28.29
CA LEU A 27 -28.37 18.70 27.77
C LEU A 27 -29.59 19.62 27.75
N SER A 28 -29.49 20.77 28.40
CA SER A 28 -30.50 21.82 28.28
C SER A 28 -30.32 22.58 26.96
N PRO A 29 -31.34 22.67 26.09
CA PRO A 29 -31.24 23.45 24.85
C PRO A 29 -30.84 24.91 25.09
N LYS A 30 -31.21 25.49 26.25
CA LYS A 30 -30.83 26.86 26.62
C LYS A 30 -29.34 27.00 26.91
N GLU A 31 -28.72 25.98 27.49
CA GLU A 31 -27.28 25.98 27.79
C GLU A 31 -26.47 25.83 26.52
N MET A 32 -26.87 24.92 25.61
CA MET A 32 -26.19 24.78 24.32
C MET A 32 -26.22 26.05 23.48
N VAL A 33 -27.36 26.75 23.42
CA VAL A 33 -27.45 28.03 22.69
C VAL A 33 -26.59 29.09 23.38
N LYS A 34 -26.60 29.13 24.72
CA LYS A 34 -25.74 30.06 25.48
C LYS A 34 -24.26 29.80 25.22
N ASP A 35 -23.83 28.54 25.15
CA ASP A 35 -22.43 28.16 24.90
C ASP A 35 -22.02 28.40 23.45
N LEU A 36 -22.92 28.16 22.48
CA LEU A 36 -22.64 28.38 21.05
C LEU A 36 -22.42 29.87 20.72
N PHE A 37 -23.10 30.75 21.45
CA PHE A 37 -23.04 32.21 21.26
C PHE A 37 -22.29 32.93 22.38
N ALA A 38 -21.69 32.20 23.32
CA ALA A 38 -20.79 32.80 24.30
C ALA A 38 -19.54 33.30 23.55
N PRO A 39 -19.12 34.56 23.76
CA PRO A 39 -17.88 35.05 23.19
C PRO A 39 -16.73 34.18 23.72
N ALA A 40 -16.00 33.54 22.81
CA ALA A 40 -14.85 32.72 23.18
C ALA A 40 -13.89 33.54 24.05
N PRO A 41 -13.40 32.99 25.18
CA PRO A 41 -12.43 33.70 26.00
C PRO A 41 -11.20 34.02 25.14
N ARG A 42 -10.87 35.31 25.04
CA ARG A 42 -9.64 35.74 24.37
C ARG A 42 -8.47 35.14 25.15
N PRO A 43 -7.47 34.52 24.49
CA PRO A 43 -6.27 34.08 25.18
C PRO A 43 -5.62 35.30 25.83
N ASP A 44 -5.34 35.17 27.13
CA ASP A 44 -4.84 36.25 27.98
C ASP A 44 -3.65 36.95 27.34
N VAL A 45 -3.78 38.26 27.21
CA VAL A 45 -2.67 39.17 26.92
C VAL A 45 -1.71 39.06 28.11
N ILE A 46 -0.51 38.54 27.86
CA ILE A 46 0.60 38.55 28.81
C ILE A 46 0.88 40.03 29.13
N GLU A 47 0.56 40.46 30.35
CA GLU A 47 0.89 41.79 30.84
C GLU A 47 2.41 42.00 30.82
N PRO A 48 2.91 43.15 30.33
CA PRO A 48 4.33 43.44 30.34
C PRO A 48 4.83 43.68 31.77
N VAL A 49 5.83 42.90 32.16
CA VAL A 49 6.59 43.06 33.41
C VAL A 49 7.20 44.46 33.47
N LYS A 50 6.84 45.22 34.51
CA LYS A 50 7.42 46.54 34.84
C LYS A 50 8.94 46.42 35.06
N PRO A 51 9.79 47.18 34.36
CA PRO A 51 11.21 47.26 34.68
C PRO A 51 11.44 48.09 35.95
N ALA A 52 12.37 47.62 36.78
CA ALA A 52 12.81 48.27 38.00
C ALA A 52 13.53 49.61 37.72
N SER A 53 13.28 50.57 38.60
CA SER A 53 13.79 51.94 38.60
C SER A 53 15.33 51.99 38.61
N VAL A 54 15.92 52.49 37.52
CA VAL A 54 17.34 52.86 37.43
C VAL A 54 17.45 54.38 37.56
N LYS A 55 18.31 54.84 38.46
CA LYS A 55 18.58 56.26 38.73
C LYS A 55 19.16 56.98 37.49
N PRO A 56 18.82 58.25 37.27
CA PRO A 56 19.31 59.01 36.12
C PRO A 56 20.77 59.47 36.30
N VAL A 57 21.56 59.30 35.25
CA VAL A 57 22.88 59.91 35.05
C VAL A 57 22.66 61.25 34.31
N PRO A 58 23.36 62.35 34.65
CA PRO A 58 23.19 63.63 33.96
C PRO A 58 23.76 63.61 32.54
N LEU A 59 22.98 64.13 31.58
CA LEU A 59 23.37 64.34 30.19
C LEU A 59 23.98 65.73 29.98
N GLU A 60 25.16 65.76 29.37
CA GLU A 60 25.87 66.90 28.82
C GLU A 60 25.36 67.20 27.38
N PRO A 61 25.35 68.46 26.89
CA PRO A 61 24.66 68.82 25.65
C PRO A 61 25.59 68.90 24.43
N ALA A 62 25.19 68.28 23.32
CA ALA A 62 25.67 68.57 21.96
C ALA A 62 24.56 68.14 20.99
N ALA A 63 23.99 68.99 20.12
CA ALA A 63 24.51 69.78 19.00
C ALA A 63 23.75 69.30 17.73
N ALA A 64 23.54 70.23 16.80
CA ALA A 64 22.52 70.25 15.74
C ALA A 64 22.72 69.22 14.59
N PRO A 65 21.72 69.03 13.70
CA PRO A 65 21.65 67.90 12.78
C PRO A 65 22.36 68.16 11.45
N GLN A 66 22.91 67.09 10.85
CA GLN A 66 23.25 67.05 9.43
C GLN A 66 22.51 65.90 8.74
N GLU A 67 21.87 66.25 7.63
CA GLU A 67 21.35 65.36 6.60
C GLU A 67 22.50 64.58 5.98
N ASP A 68 22.31 63.28 5.67
CA ASP A 68 22.91 62.76 4.45
C ASP A 68 22.23 61.49 3.90
N GLU A 69 22.33 61.39 2.59
CA GLU A 69 21.73 60.48 1.63
C GLU A 69 22.00 58.99 1.88
N ARG A 70 20.96 58.15 1.80
CA ARG A 70 21.10 56.71 1.49
C ARG A 70 19.99 56.21 0.59
N GLY A 71 20.08 56.59 -0.69
CA GLY A 71 19.60 55.77 -1.81
C GLY A 71 20.78 55.04 -2.43
N ARG A 72 20.55 53.77 -2.83
CA ARG A 72 21.46 52.83 -3.53
C ARG A 72 22.29 51.90 -2.63
N ALA A 73 21.71 50.74 -2.32
CA ALA A 73 22.47 49.50 -2.13
C ALA A 73 22.14 48.54 -3.28
N ARG A 74 23.16 48.35 -4.11
CA ARG A 74 23.25 47.44 -5.27
C ARG A 74 23.35 46.00 -4.77
N GLU A 75 22.78 45.10 -5.55
CA GLU A 75 22.87 43.65 -5.42
C GLU A 75 24.33 43.17 -5.38
N LEU A 76 24.66 42.38 -4.36
CA LEU A 76 25.80 41.45 -4.36
C LEU A 76 25.30 40.12 -3.81
N ARG A 77 24.89 39.22 -4.69
CA ARG A 77 24.77 37.78 -4.40
C ARG A 77 26.12 37.12 -4.66
N PRO A 78 26.66 36.30 -3.74
CA PRO A 78 27.81 35.46 -4.03
C PRO A 78 27.40 34.30 -4.95
N GLU A 79 28.24 34.04 -5.95
CA GLU A 79 28.16 32.86 -6.83
C GLU A 79 28.27 31.58 -6.00
N ILE A 80 27.26 30.72 -6.11
CA ILE A 80 27.26 29.38 -5.54
C ILE A 80 27.91 28.45 -6.58
N SER A 81 29.17 28.09 -6.37
CA SER A 81 29.84 27.01 -7.12
C SER A 81 29.18 25.67 -6.79
N LEU A 82 28.52 25.09 -7.79
CA LEU A 82 28.06 23.70 -7.75
C LEU A 82 29.27 22.76 -7.89
N PRO A 83 29.39 21.70 -7.07
CA PRO A 83 30.42 20.68 -7.27
C PRO A 83 30.14 19.88 -8.56
N PRO A 84 31.19 19.35 -9.23
CA PRO A 84 31.04 18.59 -10.46
C PRO A 84 30.27 17.29 -10.23
N MET A 85 29.38 16.97 -11.18
CA MET A 85 28.63 15.73 -11.23
C MET A 85 29.56 14.51 -11.26
N PRO A 86 29.28 13.44 -10.50
CA PRO A 86 30.06 12.21 -10.60
C PRO A 86 29.80 11.52 -11.95
N GLU A 87 30.86 11.03 -12.57
CA GLU A 87 30.83 10.32 -13.85
C GLU A 87 29.98 9.02 -13.80
N PRO A 88 29.37 8.62 -14.93
CA PRO A 88 28.57 7.41 -15.02
C PRO A 88 29.42 6.16 -14.76
N ARG A 89 29.05 5.38 -13.75
CA ARG A 89 29.68 4.08 -13.48
C ARG A 89 29.13 3.02 -14.44
N THR A 90 30.04 2.32 -15.10
CA THR A 90 29.78 1.14 -15.93
C THR A 90 29.17 -0.02 -15.10
N PRO A 91 28.17 -0.73 -15.63
CA PRO A 91 27.51 -1.84 -14.94
C PRO A 91 28.29 -3.13 -15.22
N ASN A 92 29.17 -3.56 -14.31
CA ASN A 92 29.70 -4.93 -14.30
C ASN A 92 30.21 -5.26 -12.89
N ALA A 93 29.33 -5.76 -12.03
CA ALA A 93 29.69 -6.53 -10.85
C ALA A 93 29.14 -7.96 -11.03
N PRO A 94 29.96 -9.02 -10.90
CA PRO A 94 29.54 -10.37 -11.20
C PRO A 94 28.52 -10.87 -10.18
N SER A 95 27.37 -11.33 -10.68
CA SER A 95 26.35 -12.03 -9.90
C SER A 95 26.91 -13.35 -9.35
N ASN A 96 26.46 -13.71 -8.16
CA ASN A 96 26.85 -14.91 -7.47
C ASN A 96 26.39 -16.16 -8.27
N GLN A 97 27.34 -16.89 -8.86
CA GLN A 97 27.08 -18.05 -9.72
C GLN A 97 26.24 -19.16 -9.07
N ALA A 98 26.16 -19.21 -7.74
CA ALA A 98 25.32 -20.15 -7.01
C ALA A 98 23.82 -19.81 -7.13
N ASP A 99 23.47 -18.52 -7.08
CA ASP A 99 22.10 -18.03 -7.25
C ASP A 99 21.66 -18.11 -8.72
N GLN A 100 22.61 -17.91 -9.65
CA GLN A 100 22.40 -18.09 -11.09
C GLN A 100 22.11 -19.56 -11.43
N LYS A 101 22.87 -20.52 -10.89
CA LYS A 101 22.72 -21.95 -11.22
C LYS A 101 21.44 -22.58 -10.65
N GLN A 102 21.01 -22.17 -9.47
CA GLN A 102 19.74 -22.61 -8.86
C GLN A 102 18.52 -22.00 -9.58
N PHE A 103 18.71 -20.86 -10.25
CA PHE A 103 17.70 -20.18 -11.06
C PHE A 103 17.68 -20.69 -12.51
N ASP A 104 18.83 -20.97 -13.13
CA ASP A 104 18.95 -21.53 -14.48
C ASP A 104 18.37 -22.96 -14.57
N GLU A 105 18.45 -23.76 -13.50
CA GLU A 105 17.72 -25.04 -13.37
C GLU A 105 16.20 -24.86 -13.29
N MET A 106 15.71 -23.70 -12.83
CA MET A 106 14.29 -23.37 -12.75
C MET A 106 13.75 -22.73 -14.06
N ILE A 107 14.63 -22.15 -14.88
CA ILE A 107 14.29 -21.39 -16.11
C ILE A 107 14.43 -22.23 -17.39
N SER A 108 15.31 -23.24 -17.45
CA SER A 108 15.53 -24.04 -18.68
C SER A 108 14.30 -24.83 -19.19
N GLY A 109 13.20 -24.85 -18.43
CA GLY A 109 11.94 -25.49 -18.82
C GLY A 109 10.97 -24.66 -19.67
N LEU A 110 11.29 -23.40 -20.04
CA LEU A 110 10.28 -22.46 -20.55
C LEU A 110 10.56 -21.84 -21.94
N GLU A 111 11.48 -22.37 -22.73
CA GLU A 111 11.66 -21.92 -24.12
C GLU A 111 10.90 -22.83 -25.10
N LYS A 112 9.66 -22.44 -25.47
CA LYS A 112 9.09 -22.65 -26.83
C LYS A 112 7.74 -21.94 -27.07
N ILE A 113 7.75 -21.05 -28.08
CA ILE A 113 6.67 -20.68 -29.04
C ILE A 113 5.78 -19.44 -28.72
N VAL A 114 6.26 -18.23 -29.08
CA VAL A 114 5.95 -17.35 -30.25
C VAL A 114 4.52 -17.28 -30.89
N THR A 115 3.90 -16.06 -30.82
CA THR A 115 2.98 -15.29 -31.75
C THR A 115 1.51 -15.74 -31.98
N ILE A 116 0.45 -14.89 -32.20
CA ILE A 116 0.19 -13.74 -33.14
C ILE A 116 -1.06 -12.88 -32.72
N ALA A 117 -0.94 -11.53 -32.72
CA ALA A 117 -1.83 -10.36 -33.15
C ALA A 117 -3.34 -10.18 -32.78
N PRO A 118 -4.04 -9.05 -33.14
CA PRO A 118 -3.77 -7.59 -32.97
C PRO A 118 -4.98 -6.75 -32.44
N GLU A 119 -4.72 -5.46 -32.19
CA GLU A 119 -5.64 -4.35 -31.82
C GLU A 119 -6.44 -3.76 -33.01
N ASP A 120 -7.60 -3.15 -32.75
CA ASP A 120 -7.95 -1.82 -33.30
C ASP A 120 -9.25 -1.17 -32.75
N SER A 121 -9.10 0.10 -32.34
CA SER A 121 -10.00 1.28 -32.40
C SER A 121 -11.35 1.34 -31.65
N ILE A 122 -11.61 2.48 -30.98
CA ILE A 122 -12.81 3.35 -31.15
C ILE A 122 -12.60 4.68 -30.40
N GLU A 123 -12.75 5.78 -31.14
CA GLU A 123 -12.70 7.18 -30.70
C GLU A 123 -14.13 7.76 -30.56
N ASP A 124 -14.28 8.66 -29.58
CA ASP A 124 -15.26 9.74 -29.37
C ASP A 124 -16.77 9.49 -29.22
N LEU A 125 -17.32 9.90 -28.05
CA LEU A 125 -18.54 10.73 -27.84
C LEU A 125 -18.83 10.97 -26.31
N PRO A 126 -19.75 11.87 -25.89
CA PRO A 126 -19.50 12.91 -24.89
C PRO A 126 -19.92 12.57 -23.45
N ALA A 127 -19.45 13.42 -22.52
CA ALA A 127 -19.70 13.38 -21.08
C ALA A 127 -21.20 13.37 -20.70
N GLN A 128 -21.77 12.17 -20.60
CA GLN A 128 -22.86 11.87 -19.68
C GLN A 128 -22.29 10.99 -18.57
N VAL A 129 -22.71 11.24 -17.33
CA VAL A 129 -22.36 10.43 -16.16
C VAL A 129 -22.90 9.01 -16.39
N PHE A 130 -22.07 8.19 -17.03
CA PHE A 130 -22.35 6.79 -17.32
C PHE A 130 -22.26 6.04 -15.99
N ARG A 131 -23.42 5.76 -15.38
CA ARG A 131 -23.53 4.49 -14.66
C ARG A 131 -23.35 3.41 -15.73
N PRO A 132 -22.43 2.44 -15.60
CA PRO A 132 -22.40 1.33 -16.52
C PRO A 132 -23.80 0.71 -16.55
N ALA A 133 -24.49 0.84 -17.70
CA ALA A 133 -25.81 0.23 -17.90
C ALA A 133 -25.73 -1.30 -17.69
N ASP A 134 -24.53 -1.88 -17.77
CA ASP A 134 -24.23 -3.30 -17.53
C ASP A 134 -23.91 -3.66 -16.07
N SER A 135 -23.88 -2.71 -15.13
CA SER A 135 -23.75 -3.06 -13.70
C SER A 135 -24.97 -3.82 -13.14
N ALA A 136 -26.07 -3.88 -13.91
CA ALA A 136 -27.23 -4.72 -13.60
C ALA A 136 -27.09 -6.16 -14.11
N GLN A 137 -26.24 -6.43 -15.11
CA GLN A 137 -25.82 -7.77 -15.52
C GLN A 137 -24.55 -8.18 -14.78
N LYS A 138 -24.48 -7.93 -13.47
CA LYS A 138 -23.36 -8.45 -12.69
C LYS A 138 -23.37 -9.97 -12.76
N VAL A 139 -22.22 -10.51 -13.14
CA VAL A 139 -21.97 -11.93 -13.37
C VAL A 139 -22.61 -12.73 -12.25
N ARG A 140 -23.68 -13.46 -12.56
CA ARG A 140 -24.18 -14.51 -11.69
C ARG A 140 -23.00 -15.46 -11.50
N TRP A 141 -22.42 -15.51 -10.29
CA TRP A 141 -21.24 -16.34 -10.08
C TRP A 141 -21.51 -17.73 -10.61
N MET A 142 -20.55 -18.22 -11.38
CA MET A 142 -20.60 -19.57 -11.90
C MET A 142 -20.71 -20.54 -10.73
N PRO A 143 -21.39 -21.69 -10.89
CA PRO A 143 -21.35 -22.74 -9.89
C PRO A 143 -19.89 -23.07 -9.55
N PRO A 144 -19.62 -23.49 -8.30
CA PRO A 144 -18.26 -23.81 -7.87
C PRO A 144 -17.63 -24.85 -8.82
N PRO A 145 -16.36 -24.67 -9.22
CA PRO A 145 -15.67 -25.67 -10.02
C PRO A 145 -15.63 -27.03 -9.30
N PRO A 146 -15.49 -28.15 -10.03
CA PRO A 146 -15.37 -29.47 -9.41
C PRO A 146 -14.25 -29.51 -8.35
N GLY A 147 -14.56 -30.05 -7.18
CA GLY A 147 -13.63 -30.12 -6.05
C GLY A 147 -13.61 -28.89 -5.13
N PHE A 148 -14.41 -27.85 -5.42
CA PHE A 148 -14.61 -26.73 -4.52
C PHE A 148 -15.85 -26.94 -3.64
N LEU A 149 -15.70 -26.66 -2.35
CA LEU A 149 -16.76 -26.64 -1.35
C LEU A 149 -17.17 -25.18 -1.11
N THR A 150 -18.47 -24.95 -0.91
CA THR A 150 -19.03 -23.60 -0.82
C THR A 150 -19.44 -23.25 0.60
N ALA A 151 -19.21 -22.00 1.00
CA ALA A 151 -19.86 -21.39 2.14
C ALA A 151 -20.05 -19.90 1.88
N ASP A 152 -20.80 -19.22 2.72
CA ASP A 152 -21.01 -17.78 2.62
C ASP A 152 -20.90 -17.06 3.97
N THR A 153 -20.71 -15.75 3.88
CA THR A 153 -20.91 -14.77 4.95
C THR A 153 -21.83 -13.66 4.43
N PHE A 154 -22.04 -12.60 5.22
CA PHE A 154 -22.78 -11.44 4.76
C PHE A 154 -22.12 -10.76 3.54
N ASN A 155 -20.79 -10.65 3.55
CA ASN A 155 -20.01 -9.94 2.53
C ASN A 155 -19.35 -10.84 1.49
N TYR A 156 -19.33 -12.16 1.70
CA TYR A 156 -18.58 -13.08 0.85
C TYR A 156 -19.38 -14.31 0.43
N LEU A 157 -19.12 -14.76 -0.81
CA LEU A 157 -19.31 -16.14 -1.23
C LEU A 157 -17.93 -16.80 -1.32
N ILE A 158 -17.74 -17.94 -0.67
CA ILE A 158 -16.41 -18.56 -0.52
C ILE A 158 -16.44 -19.94 -1.15
N TYR A 159 -15.57 -20.15 -2.14
CA TYR A 159 -15.28 -21.45 -2.74
C TYR A 159 -13.91 -21.90 -2.25
N ARG A 160 -13.84 -23.08 -1.62
CA ARG A 160 -12.61 -23.62 -1.05
C ARG A 160 -12.27 -24.98 -1.66
N GLU A 161 -11.07 -25.11 -2.21
CA GLU A 161 -10.62 -26.35 -2.84
C GLU A 161 -10.37 -27.45 -1.80
N LYS A 162 -10.97 -28.63 -2.01
CA LYS A 162 -10.81 -29.89 -1.24
C LYS A 162 -11.27 -29.88 0.22
N ASN A 163 -11.16 -28.75 0.93
CA ASN A 163 -11.46 -28.63 2.36
C ASN A 163 -12.71 -27.77 2.59
N PRO A 164 -13.53 -28.08 3.61
CA PRO A 164 -14.67 -27.24 3.95
C PRO A 164 -14.23 -25.88 4.49
N VAL A 165 -14.97 -24.82 4.19
CA VAL A 165 -14.69 -23.47 4.73
C VAL A 165 -14.88 -23.48 6.25
N THR A 166 -13.83 -23.17 7.00
CA THR A 166 -13.89 -23.15 8.47
C THR A 166 -14.48 -21.84 8.99
N PRO A 167 -15.03 -21.81 10.21
CA PRO A 167 -15.45 -20.56 10.87
C PRO A 167 -14.31 -19.53 10.95
N THR A 168 -13.07 -19.97 11.19
CA THR A 168 -11.89 -19.10 11.24
C THR A 168 -11.69 -18.33 9.94
N ILE A 169 -11.81 -18.99 8.78
CA ILE A 169 -11.67 -18.32 7.48
C ILE A 169 -12.75 -17.25 7.30
N LYS A 170 -14.01 -17.56 7.66
CA LYS A 170 -15.13 -16.61 7.60
C LYS A 170 -14.85 -15.38 8.47
N THR A 171 -14.48 -15.60 9.74
CA THR A 171 -14.13 -14.53 10.68
C THR A 171 -12.95 -13.70 10.18
N VAL A 172 -11.91 -14.31 9.61
CA VAL A 172 -10.77 -13.58 9.06
C VAL A 172 -11.20 -12.69 7.89
N LEU A 173 -11.97 -13.20 6.94
CA LEU A 173 -12.46 -12.41 5.79
C LEU A 173 -13.37 -11.25 6.23
N ASP A 174 -14.28 -11.50 7.16
CA ASP A 174 -15.18 -10.46 7.70
C ASP A 174 -14.38 -9.39 8.49
N ASN A 175 -13.33 -9.78 9.21
CA ASN A 175 -12.42 -8.83 9.86
C ASN A 175 -11.64 -7.98 8.84
N ILE A 176 -11.12 -8.59 7.77
CA ILE A 176 -10.46 -7.84 6.68
C ILE A 176 -11.45 -6.84 6.08
N HIS A 177 -12.69 -7.29 5.80
CA HIS A 177 -13.74 -6.40 5.28
C HIS A 177 -13.95 -5.19 6.20
N GLY A 178 -14.21 -5.42 7.49
CA GLY A 178 -14.48 -4.35 8.45
C GLY A 178 -13.32 -3.36 8.55
N ASN A 179 -12.08 -3.86 8.61
CA ASN A 179 -10.89 -3.00 8.67
C ASN A 179 -10.71 -2.19 7.39
N LEU A 180 -10.83 -2.82 6.21
CA LEU A 180 -10.70 -2.11 4.93
C LEU A 180 -11.81 -1.08 4.74
N MET A 181 -13.05 -1.38 5.14
CA MET A 181 -14.15 -0.42 5.06
C MET A 181 -13.88 0.84 5.89
N LEU A 182 -13.26 0.70 7.05
CA LEU A 182 -12.85 1.83 7.90
C LEU A 182 -11.65 2.58 7.30
N ASP A 183 -10.59 1.86 6.95
CA ASP A 183 -9.34 2.46 6.44
C ASP A 183 -9.52 3.14 5.07
N LEU A 184 -10.44 2.62 4.25
CA LEU A 184 -10.77 3.11 2.91
C LEU A 184 -12.11 3.85 2.87
N THR A 185 -12.64 4.31 4.01
CA THR A 185 -13.97 4.96 4.11
C THR A 185 -14.27 5.98 2.99
N PRO A 186 -13.35 6.91 2.63
CA PRO A 186 -13.63 7.88 1.56
C PRO A 186 -13.88 7.25 0.19
N PHE A 187 -13.33 6.05 -0.05
CA PHE A 187 -13.41 5.33 -1.32
C PHE A 187 -14.56 4.32 -1.34
N THR A 188 -14.87 3.72 -0.19
CA THR A 188 -15.86 2.63 -0.08
C THR A 188 -17.30 3.11 -0.01
N ILE A 189 -17.59 4.33 0.48
CA ILE A 189 -18.97 4.85 0.60
C ILE A 189 -19.69 4.90 -0.76
N ILE A 190 -18.94 5.11 -1.84
CA ILE A 190 -19.50 5.25 -3.20
C ILE A 190 -19.77 3.88 -3.83
N ILE A 191 -19.07 2.84 -3.35
CA ILE A 191 -19.18 1.48 -3.87
C ILE A 191 -20.11 0.73 -2.94
N LYS A 192 -21.31 0.39 -3.40
CA LYS A 192 -22.11 -0.61 -2.68
C LYS A 192 -21.43 -1.96 -2.94
N PRO A 193 -20.75 -2.59 -1.97
CA PRO A 193 -20.16 -3.89 -2.23
C PRO A 193 -21.32 -4.85 -2.49
N ASN A 194 -21.29 -5.48 -3.65
CA ASN A 194 -21.92 -6.78 -3.72
C ASN A 194 -21.08 -7.74 -2.88
N LYS A 195 -21.68 -8.89 -2.55
CA LYS A 195 -20.90 -10.00 -2.01
C LYS A 195 -19.70 -10.23 -2.95
N ILE A 196 -18.52 -10.45 -2.39
CA ILE A 196 -17.30 -10.73 -3.15
C ILE A 196 -17.15 -12.25 -3.24
N LEU A 197 -16.83 -12.77 -4.42
CA LEU A 197 -16.48 -14.18 -4.57
C LEU A 197 -15.02 -14.39 -4.15
N VAL A 198 -14.78 -15.30 -3.22
CA VAL A 198 -13.44 -15.68 -2.77
C VAL A 198 -13.17 -17.12 -3.16
N MET A 199 -12.19 -17.35 -4.02
CA MET A 199 -11.72 -18.67 -4.42
C MET A 199 -10.41 -19.00 -3.71
N LEU A 200 -10.49 -19.92 -2.75
CA LEU A 200 -9.37 -20.41 -1.94
C LEU A 200 -8.81 -21.70 -2.55
N PHE A 201 -7.57 -21.63 -3.03
CA PHE A 201 -6.89 -22.75 -3.63
C PHE A 201 -6.01 -23.45 -2.59
N GLY A 202 -6.19 -24.76 -2.44
CA GLY A 202 -5.38 -25.56 -1.52
C GLY A 202 -3.99 -25.86 -2.07
N GLN A 203 -3.79 -25.70 -3.39
CA GLN A 203 -2.52 -25.96 -4.06
C GLN A 203 -2.17 -24.88 -5.07
N LYS A 204 -0.89 -24.48 -5.09
CA LYS A 204 -0.34 -23.48 -6.02
C LYS A 204 -0.55 -23.84 -7.50
N ASN A 205 -0.39 -25.12 -7.85
CA ASN A 205 -0.61 -25.57 -9.24
C ASN A 205 -2.07 -25.42 -9.67
N SER A 206 -3.02 -25.66 -8.76
CA SER A 206 -4.46 -25.48 -9.01
C SER A 206 -4.78 -24.00 -9.26
N TYR A 207 -4.25 -23.12 -8.40
CA TYR A 207 -4.35 -21.68 -8.57
C TYR A 207 -3.82 -21.23 -9.93
N MET A 208 -2.58 -21.57 -10.27
CA MET A 208 -1.97 -21.16 -11.54
C MET A 208 -2.72 -21.72 -12.75
N ALA A 209 -3.14 -22.98 -12.69
CA ALA A 209 -3.90 -23.61 -13.77
C ALA A 209 -5.25 -22.91 -13.99
N PHE A 210 -5.90 -22.44 -12.92
CA PHE A 210 -7.17 -21.74 -12.97
C PHE A 210 -7.01 -20.27 -13.40
N THR A 211 -6.16 -19.51 -12.72
CA THR A 211 -6.05 -18.05 -12.91
C THR A 211 -5.14 -17.65 -14.06
N LYS A 212 -4.33 -18.58 -14.58
CA LYS A 212 -3.27 -18.34 -15.57
C LYS A 212 -2.21 -17.34 -15.10
N ARG A 213 -2.15 -17.06 -13.79
CA ARG A 213 -1.14 -16.18 -13.20
C ARG A 213 0.22 -16.89 -13.11
N PRO A 214 1.33 -16.14 -13.16
CA PRO A 214 2.67 -16.70 -13.08
C PRO A 214 2.96 -17.32 -11.71
N ALA A 215 4.01 -18.15 -11.64
CA ALA A 215 4.35 -18.90 -10.43
C ALA A 215 4.70 -18.02 -9.21
N TRP A 216 5.06 -16.76 -9.39
CA TRP A 216 5.32 -15.85 -8.28
C TRP A 216 4.05 -15.22 -7.69
N SER A 217 2.91 -15.31 -8.39
CA SER A 217 1.64 -14.79 -7.89
C SER A 217 1.06 -15.72 -6.82
N GLY A 218 0.82 -15.16 -5.64
CA GLY A 218 0.14 -15.85 -4.53
C GLY A 218 -1.36 -15.59 -4.45
N ALA A 219 -1.79 -14.51 -5.10
CA ALA A 219 -3.18 -14.08 -5.18
C ALA A 219 -3.38 -13.14 -6.38
N SER A 220 -4.62 -12.94 -6.76
CA SER A 220 -5.04 -11.95 -7.75
C SER A 220 -6.51 -11.60 -7.55
N SER A 221 -6.91 -10.44 -8.09
CA SER A 221 -8.28 -9.95 -8.07
C SER A 221 -8.78 -9.71 -9.50
N ASP A 222 -10.10 -9.84 -9.66
CA ASP A 222 -10.84 -9.48 -10.86
C ASP A 222 -11.95 -8.51 -10.48
N LEU A 223 -11.71 -7.23 -10.81
CA LEU A 223 -12.61 -6.13 -10.48
C LEU A 223 -13.96 -6.23 -11.21
N ARG A 224 -14.00 -6.79 -12.43
CA ARG A 224 -15.25 -6.91 -13.19
C ARG A 224 -16.15 -8.00 -12.61
N ALA A 225 -15.54 -9.07 -12.11
CA ALA A 225 -16.24 -10.20 -11.52
C ALA A 225 -16.49 -10.07 -10.01
N ASP A 226 -16.05 -8.98 -9.37
CA ASP A 226 -16.03 -8.83 -7.90
C ASP A 226 -15.41 -10.10 -7.22
N THR A 227 -14.28 -10.59 -7.75
CA THR A 227 -13.70 -11.90 -7.38
C THR A 227 -12.25 -11.77 -6.91
N MET A 228 -11.91 -12.49 -5.84
CA MET A 228 -10.54 -12.68 -5.34
C MET A 228 -10.14 -14.15 -5.44
N TYR A 229 -8.97 -14.41 -6.01
CA TYR A 229 -8.32 -15.72 -6.09
C TYR A 229 -7.10 -15.72 -5.17
N VAL A 230 -7.00 -16.66 -4.23
CA VAL A 230 -5.86 -16.68 -3.29
C VAL A 230 -5.49 -18.10 -2.90
N ILE A 231 -4.19 -18.35 -2.75
CA ILE A 231 -3.65 -19.62 -2.27
C ILE A 231 -3.74 -19.67 -0.74
N GLU A 232 -4.15 -20.82 -0.21
CA GLU A 232 -4.14 -21.06 1.24
C GLU A 232 -2.72 -21.18 1.79
N GLY A 233 -2.50 -20.66 3.00
CA GLY A 233 -1.24 -20.77 3.72
C GLY A 233 -1.00 -19.58 4.63
N ASP A 234 0.23 -19.46 5.14
CA ASP A 234 0.61 -18.41 6.09
C ASP A 234 0.46 -16.99 5.51
N SER A 235 0.54 -16.86 4.19
CA SER A 235 0.35 -15.59 3.48
C SER A 235 -1.11 -15.28 3.14
N PHE A 236 -2.08 -16.13 3.51
CA PHE A 236 -3.50 -15.92 3.19
C PHE A 236 -4.00 -14.56 3.66
N TYR A 237 -3.74 -14.20 4.92
CA TYR A 237 -4.19 -12.94 5.51
C TYR A 237 -3.61 -11.71 4.79
N PRO A 238 -2.27 -11.53 4.70
CA PRO A 238 -1.70 -10.37 4.01
C PRO A 238 -2.03 -10.31 2.51
N LEU A 239 -2.07 -11.43 1.80
CA LEU A 239 -2.46 -11.45 0.39
C LEU A 239 -3.94 -11.08 0.21
N SER A 240 -4.82 -11.52 1.11
CA SER A 240 -6.24 -11.15 1.04
C SER A 240 -6.46 -9.66 1.29
N VAL A 241 -5.71 -9.04 2.21
CA VAL A 241 -5.75 -7.58 2.39
C VAL A 241 -5.31 -6.85 1.13
N HIS A 242 -4.24 -7.33 0.48
CA HIS A 242 -3.73 -6.77 -0.76
C HIS A 242 -4.79 -6.83 -1.88
N GLU A 243 -5.31 -8.03 -2.18
CA GLU A 243 -6.28 -8.21 -3.27
C GLU A 243 -7.63 -7.56 -3.02
N LEU A 244 -8.12 -7.59 -1.77
CA LEU A 244 -9.36 -6.88 -1.44
C LEU A 244 -9.18 -5.37 -1.54
N THR A 245 -7.96 -4.84 -1.33
CA THR A 245 -7.67 -3.42 -1.57
C THR A 245 -7.91 -3.08 -3.04
N HIS A 246 -7.51 -3.91 -4.00
CA HIS A 246 -7.84 -3.67 -5.41
C HIS A 246 -9.35 -3.61 -5.65
N LEU A 247 -10.13 -4.54 -5.10
CA LEU A 247 -11.58 -4.53 -5.27
C LEU A 247 -12.26 -3.26 -4.69
N TYR A 248 -11.84 -2.81 -3.51
CA TYR A 248 -12.43 -1.61 -2.88
C TYR A 248 -11.86 -0.29 -3.41
N PHE A 249 -10.56 -0.20 -3.61
CA PHE A 249 -9.90 1.03 -4.02
C PHE A 249 -10.00 1.24 -5.52
N ASP A 250 -9.72 0.24 -6.35
CA ASP A 250 -9.82 0.40 -7.81
C ASP A 250 -11.28 0.45 -8.28
N GLY A 251 -12.19 -0.21 -7.54
CA GLY A 251 -13.63 -0.05 -7.74
C GLY A 251 -14.11 1.39 -7.61
N TYR A 252 -13.41 2.24 -6.83
CA TYR A 252 -13.74 3.65 -6.71
C TYR A 252 -13.40 4.42 -7.98
N PHE A 253 -12.39 3.99 -8.76
CA PHE A 253 -12.00 4.68 -9.99
C PHE A 253 -12.97 4.42 -11.14
N LEU A 254 -13.76 3.34 -11.10
CA LEU A 254 -14.68 2.98 -12.18
C LEU A 254 -15.62 4.13 -12.57
N PRO A 255 -15.87 4.33 -13.88
CA PRO A 255 -15.40 3.51 -15.01
C PRO A 255 -13.95 3.80 -15.48
N THR A 256 -13.26 4.76 -14.86
CA THR A 256 -11.84 5.03 -15.12
C THR A 256 -10.95 3.95 -14.47
N ILE A 257 -9.72 3.80 -14.95
CA ILE A 257 -8.72 2.89 -14.39
C ILE A 257 -7.78 3.70 -13.48
N SER A 258 -7.51 3.21 -12.27
CA SER A 258 -6.49 3.79 -11.40
C SER A 258 -5.09 3.64 -12.03
N PRO A 259 -4.20 4.63 -11.90
CA PRO A 259 -2.81 4.43 -12.32
C PRO A 259 -2.17 3.23 -11.59
N LEU A 260 -1.43 2.39 -12.32
CA LEU A 260 -0.90 1.13 -11.79
C LEU A 260 -0.09 1.34 -10.49
N TRP A 261 0.82 2.33 -10.47
CA TRP A 261 1.63 2.66 -9.30
C TRP A 261 0.79 3.03 -8.07
N LEU A 262 -0.37 3.68 -8.28
CA LEU A 262 -1.24 4.10 -7.20
C LEU A 262 -2.04 2.91 -6.65
N SER A 263 -2.59 2.09 -7.55
CA SER A 263 -3.32 0.86 -7.20
C SER A 263 -2.44 -0.09 -6.39
N GLU A 264 -1.28 -0.45 -6.93
CA GLU A 264 -0.35 -1.38 -6.30
C GLU A 264 0.31 -0.80 -5.06
N GLY A 265 0.68 0.48 -5.10
CA GLY A 265 1.23 1.18 -3.94
C GLY A 265 0.24 1.22 -2.77
N MET A 266 -1.06 1.40 -3.06
CA MET A 266 -2.12 1.35 -2.06
C MET A 266 -2.33 -0.06 -1.52
N ALA A 267 -2.35 -1.08 -2.38
CA ALA A 267 -2.49 -2.48 -1.98
C ALA A 267 -1.35 -2.93 -1.04
N VAL A 268 -0.10 -2.61 -1.38
CA VAL A 268 1.07 -2.88 -0.52
C VAL A 268 1.01 -2.04 0.77
N TYR A 269 0.58 -0.78 0.69
CA TYR A 269 0.39 0.06 1.87
C TYR A 269 -0.62 -0.56 2.86
N MET A 270 -1.78 -0.98 2.36
CA MET A 270 -2.82 -1.62 3.17
C MET A 270 -2.34 -2.94 3.74
N GLN A 271 -1.69 -3.78 2.92
CA GLN A 271 -1.08 -5.01 3.37
C GLN A 271 -0.16 -4.77 4.58
N ILE A 272 0.79 -3.83 4.48
CA ILE A 272 1.75 -3.56 5.56
C ILE A 272 1.09 -2.94 6.78
N ASN A 273 0.22 -1.93 6.60
CA ASN A 273 -0.34 -1.17 7.72
C ASN A 273 -1.44 -1.94 8.45
N THR A 274 -2.28 -2.70 7.75
CA THR A 274 -3.38 -3.46 8.37
C THR A 274 -2.87 -4.77 8.99
N THR A 275 -1.94 -5.47 8.33
CA THR A 275 -1.43 -6.75 8.88
C THR A 275 -0.27 -6.60 9.85
N LYS A 276 0.40 -5.44 9.86
CA LYS A 276 1.68 -5.23 10.54
C LYS A 276 2.78 -6.19 10.08
N GLN A 277 2.58 -6.86 8.93
CA GLN A 277 3.55 -7.73 8.29
C GLN A 277 4.05 -7.09 7.01
N LYS A 278 5.37 -7.02 6.89
CA LYS A 278 6.03 -6.43 5.75
C LYS A 278 6.67 -7.53 4.90
N PRO A 279 6.42 -7.57 3.58
CA PRO A 279 7.12 -8.50 2.70
C PRO A 279 8.64 -8.35 2.83
N SER A 280 9.37 -9.45 2.80
CA SER A 280 10.82 -9.46 3.02
C SER A 280 11.62 -8.67 1.99
N TRP A 281 11.08 -8.51 0.78
CA TRP A 281 11.70 -7.72 -0.29
C TRP A 281 11.62 -6.21 -0.06
N VAL A 282 10.63 -5.70 0.68
CA VAL A 282 10.44 -4.24 0.90
C VAL A 282 11.67 -3.61 1.53
N ASP A 283 12.25 -4.24 2.56
CA ASP A 283 13.42 -3.66 3.23
C ASP A 283 14.67 -3.69 2.38
N ARG A 284 14.81 -4.72 1.53
CA ARG A 284 15.91 -4.83 0.59
C ARG A 284 15.82 -3.75 -0.47
N SER A 285 14.64 -3.55 -1.04
CA SER A 285 14.36 -2.53 -2.05
C SER A 285 14.42 -1.11 -1.47
N LEU A 286 13.94 -0.87 -0.25
CA LEU A 286 14.11 0.43 0.41
C LEU A 286 15.58 0.81 0.58
N ARG A 287 16.44 -0.15 0.94
CA ARG A 287 17.90 0.09 1.01
C ARG A 287 18.51 0.40 -0.35
N ARG A 288 17.99 -0.15 -1.44
CA ARG A 288 18.41 0.17 -2.81
C ARG A 288 17.98 1.59 -3.20
N ILE A 289 16.73 1.95 -2.93
CA ILE A 289 16.19 3.31 -3.13
C ILE A 289 17.01 4.36 -2.37
N LEU A 290 17.33 4.11 -1.10
CA LEU A 290 18.15 5.01 -0.28
C LEU A 290 19.60 5.16 -0.82
N LYS A 291 20.09 4.20 -1.60
CA LYS A 291 21.38 4.29 -2.31
C LYS A 291 21.27 4.99 -3.67
N GLY A 292 20.09 5.48 -4.04
CA GLY A 292 19.82 6.17 -5.30
C GLY A 292 19.37 5.26 -6.44
N GLU A 293 19.16 3.97 -6.19
CA GLU A 293 18.59 3.06 -7.19
C GLU A 293 17.06 3.24 -7.21
N ILE A 294 16.58 4.07 -8.13
CA ILE A 294 15.17 4.41 -8.29
C ILE A 294 14.73 4.25 -9.74
N ILE A 295 13.44 4.05 -9.94
CA ILE A 295 12.80 4.18 -11.25
C ILE A 295 12.32 5.63 -11.35
N PRO A 296 12.75 6.44 -12.34
CA PRO A 296 12.30 7.82 -12.46
C PRO A 296 10.77 7.92 -12.44
N PHE A 297 10.20 8.90 -11.74
CA PHE A 297 8.74 8.98 -11.60
C PHE A 297 8.04 9.19 -12.94
N GLU A 298 8.68 9.90 -13.87
CA GLU A 298 8.19 10.05 -15.24
C GLU A 298 8.02 8.69 -15.96
N GLU A 299 8.86 7.70 -15.65
CA GLU A 299 8.72 6.32 -16.15
C GLU A 299 7.70 5.54 -15.29
N MET A 300 7.89 5.53 -13.96
CA MET A 300 7.07 4.75 -13.03
C MET A 300 5.57 5.04 -13.17
N THR A 301 5.21 6.30 -13.39
CA THR A 301 3.81 6.75 -13.36
C THR A 301 3.02 6.50 -14.64
N VAL A 302 3.69 6.17 -15.74
CA VAL A 302 3.08 5.87 -17.04
C VAL A 302 3.09 4.38 -17.38
N LEU A 303 3.73 3.54 -16.55
CA LEU A 303 3.73 2.09 -16.74
C LEU A 303 2.34 1.50 -16.50
N GLU A 304 1.91 0.67 -17.45
CA GLU A 304 0.64 -0.06 -17.40
C GLU A 304 0.83 -1.55 -17.08
N THR A 305 2.04 -2.08 -17.26
CA THR A 305 2.41 -3.46 -16.94
C THR A 305 3.87 -3.55 -16.48
N LEU A 306 4.19 -4.61 -15.74
CA LEU A 306 5.54 -4.96 -15.26
C LEU A 306 6.12 -6.20 -15.96
N ASP A 307 5.51 -6.68 -17.05
CA ASP A 307 5.92 -7.92 -17.72
C ASP A 307 7.38 -7.91 -18.21
N ALA A 308 7.90 -6.73 -18.56
CA ALA A 308 9.29 -6.55 -19.00
C ALA A 308 10.30 -6.48 -17.84
N TYR A 309 9.83 -6.37 -16.58
CA TYR A 309 10.69 -6.19 -15.43
C TYR A 309 11.15 -7.55 -14.89
N SER A 310 12.43 -7.66 -14.57
CA SER A 310 12.91 -8.76 -13.72
C SER A 310 12.25 -8.69 -12.34
N THR A 311 12.23 -9.81 -11.61
CA THR A 311 11.68 -9.85 -10.24
C THR A 311 12.27 -8.77 -9.35
N SER A 312 13.59 -8.55 -9.43
CA SER A 312 14.28 -7.53 -8.64
C SER A 312 13.89 -6.10 -9.02
N GLN A 313 13.54 -5.85 -10.29
CA GLN A 313 13.01 -4.56 -10.76
C GLN A 313 11.55 -4.38 -10.34
N ALA A 314 10.72 -5.43 -10.43
CA ALA A 314 9.34 -5.39 -9.97
C ALA A 314 9.28 -5.14 -8.45
N GLU A 315 10.09 -5.84 -7.64
CA GLU A 315 10.19 -5.60 -6.20
C GLU A 315 10.64 -4.17 -5.87
N LEU A 316 11.54 -3.59 -6.67
CA LEU A 316 11.95 -2.19 -6.54
C LEU A 316 10.79 -1.25 -6.85
N TRP A 317 10.10 -1.48 -7.98
CA TRP A 317 8.93 -0.71 -8.41
C TRP A 317 7.80 -0.75 -7.37
N TYR A 318 7.43 -1.93 -6.88
CA TYR A 318 6.40 -2.11 -5.85
C TYR A 318 6.76 -1.37 -4.56
N THR A 319 8.03 -1.47 -4.15
CA THR A 319 8.51 -0.78 -2.94
C THR A 319 8.47 0.73 -3.11
N GLN A 320 8.85 1.22 -4.29
CA GLN A 320 8.83 2.63 -4.61
C GLN A 320 7.39 3.15 -4.60
N ALA A 321 6.48 2.51 -5.35
CA ALA A 321 5.05 2.82 -5.39
C ALA A 321 4.44 2.88 -3.98
N TYR A 322 4.66 1.83 -3.17
CA TYR A 322 4.26 1.77 -1.76
C TYR A 322 4.76 2.98 -0.96
N SER A 323 6.05 3.30 -1.07
CA SER A 323 6.67 4.35 -0.27
C SER A 323 6.15 5.75 -0.66
N VAL A 324 5.81 5.96 -1.93
CA VAL A 324 5.20 7.20 -2.43
C VAL A 324 3.79 7.34 -1.90
N VAL A 325 2.96 6.29 -2.00
CA VAL A 325 1.61 6.29 -1.43
C VAL A 325 1.66 6.50 0.09
N SER A 326 2.60 5.83 0.78
CA SER A 326 2.81 6.05 2.21
C SER A 326 3.19 7.50 2.53
N TYR A 327 4.02 8.14 1.70
CA TYR A 327 4.39 9.54 1.86
C TYR A 327 3.17 10.46 1.67
N LEU A 328 2.41 10.27 0.59
CA LEU A 328 1.21 11.05 0.29
C LEU A 328 0.11 10.89 1.35
N LEU A 329 0.03 9.74 2.03
CA LEU A 329 -0.94 9.50 3.10
C LEU A 329 -0.48 9.96 4.50
N LYS A 330 0.83 9.95 4.79
CA LYS A 330 1.34 10.25 6.14
C LYS A 330 1.84 11.67 6.30
N THR A 331 2.48 12.22 5.27
CA THR A 331 3.02 13.58 5.31
C THR A 331 1.94 14.62 5.00
N ARG A 332 0.82 14.19 4.42
CA ARG A 332 -0.31 15.04 4.03
C ARG A 332 -1.61 14.51 4.64
N SER A 333 -2.66 15.33 4.59
CA SER A 333 -3.97 14.95 5.11
C SER A 333 -4.63 13.90 4.19
N ARG A 334 -5.46 13.04 4.80
CA ARG A 334 -6.29 12.08 4.06
C ARG A 334 -7.23 12.77 3.08
N ASP A 335 -7.71 13.96 3.40
CA ASP A 335 -8.59 14.76 2.55
C ASP A 335 -7.88 15.23 1.27
N GLU A 336 -6.62 15.64 1.37
CA GLU A 336 -5.80 15.97 0.20
C GLU A 336 -5.56 14.74 -0.68
N PHE A 337 -5.27 13.57 -0.09
CA PHE A 337 -5.12 12.33 -0.87
C PHE A 337 -6.43 11.89 -1.55
N TYR A 338 -7.57 12.05 -0.88
CA TYR A 338 -8.86 11.81 -1.49
C TYR A 338 -9.14 12.79 -2.64
N ARG A 339 -8.82 14.08 -2.47
CA ARG A 339 -8.91 15.08 -3.54
C ARG A 339 -8.01 14.71 -4.72
N PHE A 340 -6.79 14.27 -4.47
CA PHE A 340 -5.88 13.78 -5.50
C PHE A 340 -6.48 12.62 -6.30
N CYS A 341 -7.06 11.63 -5.62
CA CYS A 341 -7.73 10.51 -6.29
C CYS A 341 -8.95 10.95 -7.12
N ASN A 342 -9.74 11.93 -6.63
CA ASN A 342 -10.86 12.49 -7.42
C ASN A 342 -10.37 13.16 -8.71
N GLU A 343 -9.26 13.91 -8.66
CA GLU A 343 -8.68 14.55 -9.83
C GLU A 343 -8.19 13.50 -10.85
N LEU A 344 -7.51 12.45 -10.39
CA LEU A 344 -7.10 11.34 -11.25
C LEU A 344 -8.31 10.61 -11.87
N LYS A 345 -9.35 10.35 -11.06
CA LYS A 345 -10.60 9.75 -11.55
C LYS A 345 -11.27 10.61 -12.63
N ALA A 346 -11.17 11.94 -12.50
CA ALA A 346 -11.62 12.91 -13.50
C ALA A 346 -10.68 13.03 -14.72
N LYS A 347 -9.66 12.17 -14.82
CA LYS A 347 -8.64 12.16 -15.88
C LYS A 347 -7.82 13.46 -15.96
N THR A 348 -7.73 14.21 -14.85
CA THR A 348 -6.84 15.37 -14.75
C THR A 348 -5.38 14.88 -14.88
N PRO A 349 -4.51 15.54 -15.68
CA PRO A 349 -3.11 15.17 -15.79
C PRO A 349 -2.41 15.13 -14.42
N LEU A 350 -1.53 14.14 -14.19
CA LEU A 350 -0.96 13.84 -12.88
C LEU A 350 -0.38 15.07 -12.16
N HIS A 351 0.41 15.90 -12.84
CA HIS A 351 0.99 17.11 -12.25
C HIS A 351 -0.07 18.14 -11.82
N GLN A 352 -1.18 18.25 -12.56
CA GLN A 352 -2.29 19.12 -12.20
C GLN A 352 -3.10 18.53 -11.04
N ALA A 353 -3.31 17.21 -11.03
CA ALA A 353 -3.98 16.52 -9.93
C ALA A 353 -3.21 16.72 -8.62
N LEU A 354 -1.87 16.57 -8.66
CA LEU A 354 -0.98 16.85 -7.53
C LEU A 354 -1.11 18.31 -7.06
N TYR A 355 -1.04 19.27 -7.98
CA TYR A 355 -1.14 20.69 -7.64
C TYR A 355 -2.51 21.05 -7.03
N ARG A 356 -3.60 20.54 -7.60
CA ARG A 356 -4.95 20.80 -7.08
C ARG A 356 -5.16 20.19 -5.70
N ALA A 357 -4.58 19.01 -5.45
CA ALA A 357 -4.71 18.33 -4.17
C ALA A 357 -3.82 18.92 -3.07
N TYR A 358 -2.55 19.15 -3.37
CA TYR A 358 -1.50 19.45 -2.37
C TYR A 358 -0.93 20.87 -2.48
N GLY A 359 -1.31 21.64 -3.50
CA GLY A 359 -0.81 23.00 -3.72
C GLY A 359 0.65 23.06 -4.14
N MET A 360 1.25 24.24 -4.00
CA MET A 360 2.69 24.42 -4.20
C MET A 360 3.48 23.62 -3.14
N PRO A 361 4.60 22.97 -3.53
CA PRO A 361 5.31 23.10 -4.80
C PRO A 361 4.95 22.03 -5.85
N PHE A 362 3.87 21.25 -5.68
CA PHE A 362 3.58 20.06 -6.48
C PHE A 362 2.98 20.34 -7.86
N ASN A 363 3.64 21.16 -8.68
CA ASN A 363 3.24 21.49 -10.04
C ASN A 363 3.96 20.66 -11.12
N ARG A 364 4.89 19.77 -10.72
CA ARG A 364 5.66 18.88 -11.59
C ARG A 364 5.90 17.54 -10.89
N ILE A 365 6.02 16.47 -11.67
CA ILE A 365 6.26 15.11 -11.17
C ILE A 365 7.64 15.02 -10.49
N SER A 366 8.68 15.58 -11.12
CA SER A 366 10.03 15.66 -10.53
C SER A 366 10.10 16.38 -9.18
N VAL A 367 9.19 17.32 -8.89
CA VAL A 367 9.12 17.95 -7.57
C VAL A 367 8.62 16.96 -6.52
N LEU A 368 7.60 16.16 -6.84
CA LEU A 368 7.14 15.08 -5.95
C LEU A 368 8.28 14.10 -5.68
N GLU A 369 9.00 13.66 -6.72
CA GLU A 369 10.13 12.73 -6.56
C GLU A 369 11.19 13.32 -5.61
N ASN A 370 11.63 14.55 -5.83
CA ASN A 370 12.66 15.19 -5.02
C ASN A 370 12.24 15.33 -3.55
N VAL A 371 11.01 15.78 -3.30
CA VAL A 371 10.51 15.96 -1.93
C VAL A 371 10.31 14.61 -1.24
N TRP A 372 9.76 13.61 -1.95
CA TRP A 372 9.61 12.25 -1.42
C TRP A 372 10.98 11.64 -1.06
N ARG A 373 11.98 11.76 -1.93
CA ARG A 373 13.34 11.26 -1.66
C ARG A 373 13.96 11.92 -0.43
N HIS A 374 13.82 13.23 -0.30
CA HIS A 374 14.29 13.97 0.86
C HIS A 374 13.62 13.48 2.15
N ASP A 375 12.29 13.33 2.16
CA ASP A 375 11.56 12.84 3.34
C ASP A 375 11.90 11.38 3.67
N LEU A 376 12.09 10.53 2.66
CA LEU A 376 12.50 9.14 2.83
C LEU A 376 13.89 9.06 3.48
N GLN A 377 14.86 9.84 2.97
CA GLN A 377 16.21 9.92 3.53
C GLN A 377 16.19 10.42 4.98
N LYS A 378 15.45 11.48 5.26
CA LYS A 378 15.28 12.02 6.61
C LYS A 378 14.68 10.97 7.57
N ALA A 379 13.64 10.26 7.14
CA ALA A 379 13.03 9.21 7.94
C ALA A 379 14.00 8.05 8.23
N TYR A 380 14.91 7.74 7.31
CA TYR A 380 15.95 6.73 7.50
C TYR A 380 16.99 7.18 8.52
N GLU A 381 17.46 8.43 8.43
CA GLU A 381 18.42 9.01 9.38
C GLU A 381 17.85 9.08 10.81
N GLU A 382 16.57 9.40 10.94
CA GLU A 382 15.84 9.41 12.21
C GLU A 382 15.55 7.99 12.74
N GLY A 383 15.82 6.93 11.96
CA GLY A 383 15.54 5.54 12.31
C GLY A 383 14.05 5.21 12.35
N LYS A 384 13.20 6.01 11.68
CA LYS A 384 11.76 5.76 11.54
C LYS A 384 11.47 4.70 10.50
N ILE A 385 12.31 4.60 9.46
CA ILE A 385 12.28 3.53 8.47
C ILE A 385 13.61 2.80 8.49
N LEU A 386 13.56 1.47 8.63
CA LEU A 386 14.72 0.60 8.82
C LEU A 386 15.51 0.96 10.11
N GLN A 387 16.11 -0.03 10.76
CA GLN A 387 17.12 0.30 11.77
C GLN A 387 18.36 0.82 11.03
N SER A 388 18.79 2.05 11.32
CA SER A 388 19.98 2.61 10.71
C SER A 388 21.20 1.75 11.06
N ASP A 389 22.00 1.40 10.06
CA ASP A 389 23.18 0.55 10.25
C ASP A 389 24.18 1.22 11.21
N ALA A 390 24.16 2.55 11.31
CA ALA A 390 24.92 3.36 12.27
C ALA A 390 24.61 3.04 13.74
N LYS A 391 23.34 2.82 14.11
CA LYS A 391 22.96 2.44 15.48
C LYS A 391 23.43 1.03 15.85
N LYS A 392 23.57 0.15 14.86
CA LYS A 392 24.11 -1.20 15.06
C LYS A 392 25.63 -1.18 15.25
N ALA A 393 26.33 -0.23 14.63
CA ALA A 393 27.78 -0.05 14.76
C ALA A 393 28.21 0.64 16.07
N SER A 394 27.33 1.41 16.72
CA SER A 394 27.62 2.11 17.99
C SER A 394 27.30 1.30 19.24
N ALA A 395 26.80 0.06 19.12
CA ALA A 395 26.65 -0.81 20.28
C ALA A 395 28.05 -1.24 20.73
N PRO A 396 28.51 -0.88 21.94
CA PRO A 396 29.85 -1.26 22.41
C PRO A 396 29.94 -2.77 22.36
N ALA A 397 30.90 -3.29 21.58
CA ALA A 397 31.21 -4.70 21.52
C ALA A 397 31.46 -5.16 22.96
N GLN A 398 30.50 -5.90 23.54
CA GLN A 398 30.70 -6.55 24.82
C GLN A 398 31.89 -7.48 24.62
N ARG A 399 33.06 -7.05 25.12
CA ARG A 399 34.27 -7.87 25.16
C ARG A 399 33.84 -9.20 25.77
N PRO A 400 34.03 -10.33 25.08
CA PRO A 400 33.83 -11.62 25.71
C PRO A 400 34.73 -11.64 26.95
N ALA A 401 34.10 -11.75 28.12
CA ALA A 401 34.81 -11.84 29.38
C ALA A 401 35.80 -13.01 29.24
N ALA A 402 37.10 -12.67 29.29
CA ALA A 402 38.16 -13.65 29.31
C ALA A 402 37.95 -14.53 30.55
N ALA A 403 37.41 -15.73 30.34
CA ALA A 403 37.35 -16.76 31.37
C ALA A 403 38.79 -17.17 31.67
N GLN A 404 39.31 -16.66 32.79
CA GLN A 404 40.50 -17.19 33.44
C GLN A 404 40.19 -18.63 33.87
N ALA A 405 40.68 -19.59 33.09
CA ALA A 405 40.67 -21.00 33.44
C ALA A 405 42.01 -21.35 34.11
N ALA A 406 42.02 -21.34 35.45
CA ALA A 406 43.03 -22.01 36.25
C ALA A 406 42.30 -23.00 37.18
N GLY A 407 42.49 -24.30 36.98
CA GLY A 407 41.98 -25.28 37.95
C GLY A 407 41.78 -26.72 37.46
N LYS A 408 42.88 -27.49 37.46
CA LYS A 408 43.03 -28.93 37.74
C LYS A 408 42.33 -30.00 36.86
N PRO A 409 43.05 -31.09 36.49
CA PRO A 409 42.50 -32.24 35.81
C PRO A 409 41.88 -33.21 36.82
N VAL A 410 40.62 -33.60 36.59
CA VAL A 410 40.02 -34.80 37.19
C VAL A 410 39.81 -35.79 36.06
N SER A 411 40.62 -36.85 36.09
CA SER A 411 40.43 -38.05 35.30
C SER A 411 39.21 -38.80 35.82
N ASN A 412 38.25 -39.09 34.94
CA ASN A 412 37.28 -40.16 35.15
C ASN A 412 37.03 -40.91 33.83
N PRO A 413 36.82 -42.24 33.90
CA PRO A 413 36.95 -43.13 32.76
C PRO A 413 35.69 -43.20 31.89
N ALA A 414 35.93 -43.58 30.64
CA ALA A 414 34.95 -43.68 29.56
C ALA A 414 33.81 -44.68 29.84
N PRO A 415 32.56 -44.34 29.48
CA PRO A 415 31.54 -45.34 29.22
C PRO A 415 31.63 -45.84 27.77
N ALA A 416 31.61 -47.16 27.63
CA ALA A 416 31.60 -47.89 26.37
C ALA A 416 30.42 -47.48 25.48
N ARG A 417 30.70 -47.27 24.19
CA ARG A 417 29.69 -47.11 23.12
C ARG A 417 28.93 -48.42 22.92
N PRO A 418 27.59 -48.43 22.91
CA PRO A 418 26.84 -49.49 22.26
C PRO A 418 26.93 -49.37 20.75
N ALA A 419 27.08 -50.52 20.09
CA ALA A 419 27.19 -50.67 18.64
C ALA A 419 25.94 -50.17 17.92
N VAL A 420 26.13 -49.34 16.91
CA VAL A 420 25.10 -48.92 15.96
C VAL A 420 24.76 -50.11 15.06
N GLN A 421 23.59 -50.72 15.28
CA GLN A 421 22.99 -51.65 14.33
C GLN A 421 22.65 -50.90 13.04
N LYS A 422 23.24 -51.34 11.92
CA LYS A 422 22.83 -50.96 10.56
C LYS A 422 21.41 -51.45 10.32
N SER A 423 20.44 -50.54 10.27
CA SER A 423 19.13 -50.84 9.67
C SER A 423 19.27 -50.79 8.14
N SER A 424 19.03 -51.94 7.51
CA SER A 424 18.89 -52.10 6.08
C SER A 424 17.64 -51.36 5.58
N GLN A 425 17.82 -50.42 4.65
CA GLN A 425 16.72 -49.86 3.87
C GLN A 425 16.04 -50.97 3.05
N PRO A 426 14.71 -51.07 3.04
CA PRO A 426 14.01 -51.87 2.03
C PRO A 426 13.96 -51.08 0.70
N ALA A 427 14.26 -51.78 -0.38
CA ALA A 427 14.18 -51.28 -1.74
C ALA A 427 12.75 -50.83 -2.11
N PRO A 428 12.58 -49.82 -2.98
CA PRO A 428 11.26 -49.38 -3.41
C PRO A 428 10.54 -50.47 -4.21
N GLN A 429 9.33 -50.81 -3.76
CA GLN A 429 8.41 -51.71 -4.46
C GLN A 429 7.96 -51.06 -5.77
N LYS A 430 8.12 -51.78 -6.89
CA LYS A 430 7.50 -51.46 -8.18
C LYS A 430 5.99 -51.67 -8.10
N THR A 431 5.21 -50.61 -7.99
CA THR A 431 3.77 -50.65 -8.23
C THR A 431 3.49 -50.69 -9.73
N LYS A 432 3.02 -51.84 -10.22
CA LYS A 432 2.37 -51.95 -11.54
C LYS A 432 1.02 -51.23 -11.46
N ILE A 433 0.87 -50.13 -12.19
CA ILE A 433 -0.44 -49.49 -12.41
C ILE A 433 -1.12 -50.24 -13.55
N ASN A 434 -2.29 -50.80 -13.28
CA ASN A 434 -3.14 -51.40 -14.30
C ASN A 434 -3.72 -50.31 -15.22
N LYS A 435 -3.77 -50.61 -16.52
CA LYS A 435 -4.34 -49.79 -17.59
C LYS A 435 -5.78 -49.41 -17.25
N LEU A 436 -6.04 -48.12 -17.02
CA LEU A 436 -7.39 -47.59 -16.92
C LEU A 436 -8.05 -47.63 -18.31
N GLN A 437 -9.18 -48.32 -18.40
CA GLN A 437 -10.04 -48.29 -19.58
C GLN A 437 -10.77 -46.94 -19.66
N MET A 438 -10.85 -46.38 -20.86
CA MET A 438 -11.65 -45.18 -21.14
C MET A 438 -13.13 -45.48 -20.95
N VAL A 439 -13.79 -44.71 -20.10
CA VAL A 439 -15.25 -44.58 -20.09
C VAL A 439 -15.61 -43.52 -21.14
N PRO A 440 -16.49 -43.81 -22.11
CA PRO A 440 -16.87 -42.83 -23.12
C PRO A 440 -17.63 -41.67 -22.47
N THR A 441 -17.10 -40.46 -22.59
CA THR A 441 -17.81 -39.24 -22.22
C THR A 441 -18.79 -38.87 -23.32
N ASN A 442 -20.07 -38.79 -22.94
CA ASN A 442 -21.11 -38.29 -23.81
C ASN A 442 -20.79 -36.85 -24.24
N SER A 443 -20.72 -36.67 -25.55
CA SER A 443 -20.56 -35.40 -26.25
C SER A 443 -21.73 -34.46 -25.95
N TYR A 444 -21.49 -33.38 -25.20
CA TYR A 444 -22.41 -32.25 -25.12
C TYR A 444 -21.95 -31.16 -26.09
N LYS A 445 -22.64 -31.07 -27.24
CA LYS A 445 -22.54 -29.96 -28.18
C LYS A 445 -23.49 -28.85 -27.73
N GLY A 446 -22.96 -27.78 -27.15
CA GLY A 446 -23.67 -26.51 -26.98
C GLY A 446 -23.07 -25.47 -27.90
N GLY A 447 -23.66 -25.29 -29.08
CA GLY A 447 -23.36 -24.17 -29.98
C GLY A 447 -24.20 -22.96 -29.62
N PHE A 448 -23.61 -21.77 -29.73
CA PHE A 448 -24.33 -20.50 -29.80
C PHE A 448 -24.17 -19.97 -31.23
N ASN A 449 -25.29 -19.83 -31.92
CA ASN A 449 -25.49 -18.85 -32.99
C ASN A 449 -25.99 -17.56 -32.36
#